data_AF-A0A352NX61-F1
#
_entry.id   AF-A0A352NX61-F1
#
_cell.length_a   1.000
_cell.length_b   1.000
_cell.length_c   1.000
_cell.angle_alpha   90.00
_cell.angle_beta   90.00
_cell.angle_gamma   90.00
#
_symmetry.space_group_name_H-M   'P 1'
#
loop_
_entity.id
_entity.type
_entity.pdbx_description
1 polymer ?
#
loop_
_entity_poly.entity_id
_entity_poly.type
_entity_poly.pdbx_seq_one_letter_code
_entity_poly.pdbx_strand_id
1 'polypeptide(L)' 'KAYTNLGYKEGSLPNAEYLSKRTFAIPMFAELTDEEKKYIVEKLKEFDE' A
#
# COMPACT_ATOMS: atom_id res chain seq x y z
N LYS A 1 -19.46 0.05 -1.88
CA LYS A 1 -18.72 -0.45 -0.69
C LYS A 1 -19.36 -1.78 -0.27
N ALA A 2 -18.66 -2.91 -0.42
CA ALA A 2 -19.26 -4.25 -0.23
C ALA A 2 -19.63 -4.58 1.23
N TYR A 3 -18.90 -4.03 2.20
CA TYR A 3 -19.02 -4.41 3.63
C TYR A 3 -19.75 -3.39 4.52
N THR A 4 -20.33 -2.33 3.94
CA THR A 4 -20.95 -1.24 4.73
C THR A 4 -22.09 -1.72 5.63
N ASN A 5 -22.86 -2.73 5.18
CA ASN A 5 -24.02 -3.25 5.92
C ASN A 5 -23.64 -4.18 7.08
N LEU A 6 -22.37 -4.53 7.23
CA LEU A 6 -21.88 -5.42 8.30
C LEU A 6 -21.64 -4.68 9.62
N GLY A 7 -21.83 -3.36 9.67
CA GLY A 7 -21.80 -2.58 10.91
C GLY A 7 -20.41 -2.31 11.50
N TYR A 8 -19.33 -2.63 10.78
CA TYR A 8 -17.96 -2.31 11.20
C TYR A 8 -17.75 -0.81 11.33
N LYS A 9 -17.11 -0.40 12.43
CA LYS A 9 -16.71 0.97 12.76
C LYS A 9 -15.20 1.04 12.97
N GLU A 10 -14.65 2.25 13.01
CA GLU A 10 -13.24 2.42 13.40
C GLU A 10 -12.99 1.79 14.78
N GLY A 11 -11.90 1.03 14.90
CA GLY A 11 -11.57 0.18 16.04
C GLY A 11 -12.15 -1.24 15.99
N SER A 12 -13.00 -1.58 15.02
CA SER A 12 -13.56 -2.94 14.91
C SER A 12 -12.53 -3.94 14.38
N LEU A 13 -11.54 -3.45 13.62
CA LEU A 13 -10.47 -4.26 13.05
C LEU A 13 -9.11 -3.63 13.37
N PRO A 14 -8.70 -3.56 14.66
CA PRO A 14 -7.59 -2.72 15.09
C PRO A 14 -6.26 -3.08 14.40
N ASN A 15 -6.00 -4.38 14.18
CA ASN A 15 -4.80 -4.81 13.47
C ASN A 15 -4.85 -4.47 11.98
N ALA A 16 -6.00 -4.64 11.33
CA ALA A 16 -6.15 -4.33 9.90
C ALA A 16 -6.09 -2.81 9.66
N GLU A 17 -6.70 -2.02 10.53
CA GLU A 17 -6.66 -0.55 10.52
C GLU A 17 -5.25 -0.02 10.81
N TYR A 18 -4.53 -0.63 11.76
CA TYR A 18 -3.15 -0.30 12.04
C TYR A 18 -2.25 -0.53 10.81
N LEU A 19 -2.39 -1.70 10.16
CA LEU A 19 -1.61 -2.04 8.98
C LEU A 19 -1.97 -1.14 7.79
N SER A 20 -3.26 -0.96 7.50
CA SER A 20 -3.71 -0.18 6.32
C SER A 20 -3.28 1.28 6.36
N LYS A 21 -3.19 1.89 7.55
CA LYS A 21 -2.71 3.27 7.73
C LYS A 21 -1.20 3.44 7.53
N ARG A 22 -0.43 2.35 7.47
CA ARG A 22 1.04 2.35 7.46
C ARG A 22 1.67 1.55 6.34
N THR A 23 0.87 0.90 5.50
CA THR A 23 1.35 0.13 4.36
C THR A 23 0.99 0.83 3.06
N PHE A 24 1.93 0.83 2.14
CA PHE A 24 1.73 1.20 0.75
C PHE A 24 2.23 0.06 -0.13
N ALA A 25 1.53 -0.19 -1.23
CA ALA A 25 1.88 -1.27 -2.14
C ALA A 25 2.77 -0.75 -3.28
N ILE A 26 3.96 -1.32 -3.41
CA ILE A 26 4.87 -1.04 -4.52
C ILE A 26 4.45 -1.92 -5.72
N PRO A 27 4.44 -1.40 -6.96
CA PRO A 27 4.19 -2.21 -8.15
C PRO A 27 5.17 -3.39 -8.24
N MET A 28 4.63 -4.60 -8.30
CA MET A 28 5.40 -5.83 -8.44
C MET A 28 4.62 -6.82 -9.32
N PHE A 29 5.07 -7.00 -10.55
CA PHE A 29 4.54 -7.95 -11.54
C PHE A 29 5.67 -8.42 -12.45
N ALA A 30 5.46 -9.50 -13.20
CA ALA A 30 6.53 -10.20 -13.92
C ALA A 30 7.09 -9.40 -15.11
N GLU A 31 6.26 -8.54 -15.68
CA GLU A 31 6.53 -7.74 -16.88
C GLU A 31 7.27 -6.43 -16.59
N LEU A 32 7.61 -6.14 -15.33
CA LEU A 32 8.39 -4.96 -14.95
C LEU A 32 9.75 -4.94 -15.65
N THR A 33 9.96 -3.92 -16.46
CA THR A 33 11.26 -3.64 -17.07
C THR A 33 12.25 -3.14 -16.01
N ASP A 34 13.55 -3.27 -16.29
CA ASP A 34 14.57 -2.81 -15.35
C ASP A 34 14.60 -1.29 -15.19
N GLU A 35 14.18 -0.55 -16.24
CA GLU A 35 14.02 0.90 -16.21
C GLU A 35 12.91 1.33 -15.25
N GLU A 36 11.74 0.67 -15.32
CA GLU A 36 10.63 0.94 -14.40
C GLU A 36 10.99 0.59 -12.95
N LYS A 37 11.69 -0.53 -12.72
CA LYS A 37 12.20 -0.89 -11.38
C LYS A 37 13.13 0.20 -10.86
N LYS A 38 14.05 0.68 -11.69
CA LYS A 38 14.99 1.74 -11.32
C LYS A 38 14.26 3.04 -10.98
N TYR A 39 13.30 3.46 -11.80
CA TYR A 39 12.45 4.62 -11.53
C TYR A 39 11.71 4.50 -10.20
N ILE A 40 11.09 3.34 -9.92
CA ILE A 40 10.39 3.09 -8.65
C ILE A 40 11.36 3.23 -7.47
N VAL A 41 12.54 2.62 -7.55
CA VAL A 41 13.56 2.68 -6.48
C VAL A 41 14.08 4.11 -6.28
N GLU A 42 14.35 4.84 -7.35
CA GLU A 42 14.80 6.24 -7.27
C GLU A 42 13.74 7.12 -6.61
N LYS A 43 12.48 6.99 -7.02
CA LYS A 43 11.38 7.74 -6.42
C LYS A 43 11.17 7.42 -4.95
N LEU A 44 11.26 6.15 -4.56
CA LEU A 44 11.16 5.77 -3.14
C LEU A 44 12.28 6.40 -2.30
N LYS A 45 13.50 6.49 -2.84
CA LYS A 45 14.63 7.14 -2.14
C LYS A 45 14.46 8.65 -2.03
N GLU A 46 13.90 9.32 -3.05
CA GLU A 46 13.59 10.76 -2.99
C GLU A 46 12.61 11.12 -1.85
N PHE A 47 11.74 10.20 -1.42
CA PHE A 47 10.80 10.46 -0.32
C PHE A 47 11.41 10.24 1.08
N ASP A 48 12.59 9.65 1.18
CA ASP A 48 13.27 9.34 2.46
C ASP A 48 14.30 10.43 2.87
N GLU A 49 14.60 11.38 1.95
CA GLU A 49 15.36 12.63 2.21
C GLU A 49 14.44 13.82 2.49
#